data_AF-A0A536QCF6-F1
#
_entry.id   AF-A0A536QCF6-F1
#
_cell.length_a   1.000
_cell.length_b   1.000
_cell.length_c   1.000
_cell.angle_alpha   90.00
_cell.angle_beta   90.00
_cell.angle_gamma   90.00
#
_symmetry.space_group_name_H-M   'P 1'
#
loop_
_entity.id
_entity.type
_entity.pdbx_description
1 polymer ?
#
loop_
_entity_poly.entity_id
_entity_poly.type
_entity_poly.pdbx_seq_one_letter_code
_entity_poly.pdbx_strand_id
1 'polypeptide(L)'
;MRLRIAFTSVLALGLMLVSAGVATAGQPGQTCLSSTAPTEPGNAATAPGSAFNETGPGTAGTVYAGNGVSATTAGSANAVSQYDVACFQVSQSH
;
A
#
# COMPACT_ATOMS: atom_id res chain seq x y z
N MET A 1 10.88 27.75 33.91
CA MET A 1 11.55 27.55 32.59
C MET A 1 12.10 26.14 32.36
N ARG A 2 12.32 25.32 33.39
CA ARG A 2 12.88 23.95 33.24
C ARG A 2 11.84 22.85 32.95
N LEU A 3 10.55 23.13 33.17
CA LEU A 3 9.45 22.18 32.94
C LEU A 3 8.87 22.21 31.51
N ARG A 4 9.14 23.29 30.75
CA ARG A 4 8.69 23.44 29.35
C ARG A 4 9.59 22.72 28.35
N ILE A 5 10.85 22.45 28.73
CA ILE A 5 11.87 21.81 27.88
C ILE A 5 11.72 20.28 27.91
N ALA A 6 11.21 19.72 29.00
CA ALA A 6 10.98 18.28 29.13
C ALA A 6 9.84 17.80 28.20
N PHE A 7 8.77 18.58 28.03
CA PHE A 7 7.61 18.20 27.22
C PHE A 7 7.88 18.22 25.70
N THR A 8 8.69 19.16 25.20
CA THR A 8 9.05 19.22 23.78
C THR A 8 9.98 18.09 23.37
N SER A 9 10.76 17.57 24.31
CA SER A 9 11.76 16.52 24.05
C SER A 9 11.11 15.13 23.88
N VAL A 10 10.05 14.83 24.64
CA VAL A 10 9.31 13.55 24.53
C VAL A 10 8.50 13.47 23.23
N LEU A 11 7.89 14.59 22.81
CA LEU A 11 7.13 14.65 21.55
C LEU A 11 8.03 14.48 20.31
N ALA A 12 9.23 15.08 20.33
CA ALA A 12 10.18 14.96 19.23
C ALA A 12 10.71 13.52 19.08
N LEU A 13 10.97 12.82 20.19
CA LEU A 13 11.41 11.42 20.16
C LEU A 13 10.28 10.46 19.72
N GLY A 14 9.04 10.72 20.17
CA GLY A 14 7.87 9.93 19.75
C GLY A 14 7.58 10.02 18.25
N LEU A 15 7.77 11.20 17.63
CA LEU A 15 7.59 11.40 16.19
C LEU A 15 8.63 10.63 15.34
N MET A 16 9.85 10.44 15.85
CA MET A 16 10.90 9.73 15.11
C MET A 16 10.69 8.21 15.07
N LEU A 17 10.10 7.61 16.10
CA LEU A 17 9.78 6.17 16.09
C LEU A 17 8.59 5.86 15.17
N VAL A 18 7.60 6.76 15.09
CA VAL A 18 6.43 6.60 14.21
C VAL A 18 6.82 6.73 12.73
N SER A 19 7.75 7.63 12.40
CA SER A 19 8.19 7.88 11.02
C SER A 19 9.14 6.79 10.48
N ALA A 20 9.92 6.13 11.35
CA ALA A 20 10.77 5.01 10.96
C ALA A 20 9.97 3.77 10.53
N GLY A 21 8.83 3.49 11.17
CA GLY A 21 7.97 2.35 10.81
C GLY A 21 7.31 2.48 9.43
N VAL A 22 6.93 3.69 9.03
CA VAL A 22 6.30 3.96 7.71
C VAL A 22 7.33 4.09 6.58
N ALA A 23 8.58 4.47 6.88
CA ALA A 23 9.63 4.64 5.88
C ALA A 23 10.45 3.37 5.61
N THR A 24 10.42 2.38 6.51
CA THR A 24 11.19 1.12 6.38
C THR A 24 10.37 -0.05 5.88
N ALA A 25 9.04 0.02 5.93
CA ALA A 25 8.19 -0.89 5.20
C ALA A 25 8.24 -0.48 3.72
N GLY A 26 9.09 -1.13 2.92
CA GLY A 26 9.06 -0.98 1.47
C GLY A 26 7.66 -1.24 0.91
N GLN A 27 7.45 -0.93 -0.38
CA GLN A 27 6.18 -1.16 -1.05
C GLN A 27 5.62 -2.57 -0.78
N PRO A 28 4.32 -2.72 -0.50
CA PRO A 28 3.75 -4.02 -0.14
C PRO A 28 3.97 -5.12 -1.18
N GLY A 29 4.08 -4.77 -2.47
CA GLY A 29 4.24 -5.70 -3.59
C GLY A 29 3.12 -6.74 -3.64
N GLN A 30 1.87 -6.28 -3.59
CA GLN A 30 0.68 -7.10 -3.37
C GLN A 30 -0.23 -7.14 -4.60
N THR A 31 -0.44 -8.32 -5.15
CA THR A 31 -1.58 -8.54 -6.06
C THR A 31 -2.82 -8.87 -5.24
N CYS A 32 -3.97 -8.28 -5.58
CA CYS A 32 -5.25 -8.68 -5.00
C CYS A 32 -5.50 -10.18 -5.24
N LEU A 33 -6.23 -10.81 -4.33
CA LEU A 33 -6.47 -12.27 -4.28
C LEU A 33 -5.21 -13.14 -4.08
N SER A 34 -4.06 -12.53 -3.78
CA SER A 34 -2.86 -13.24 -3.30
C SER A 34 -3.08 -13.83 -1.92
N SER A 35 -2.27 -14.83 -1.54
CA SER A 35 -2.18 -15.31 -0.16
C SER A 35 -1.87 -14.22 0.88
N THR A 36 -1.22 -13.13 0.46
CA THR A 36 -0.84 -11.99 1.33
C THR A 36 -1.73 -10.77 1.16
N ALA A 37 -2.65 -10.78 0.19
CA ALA A 37 -3.66 -9.76 -0.03
C ALA A 37 -4.96 -10.39 -0.59
N PRO A 38 -5.67 -11.21 0.21
CA PRO A 38 -6.77 -12.05 -0.27
C PRO A 38 -8.06 -11.30 -0.63
N THR A 39 -8.12 -9.98 -0.42
CA THR A 39 -9.35 -9.19 -0.60
C THR A 39 -9.18 -8.17 -1.73
N GLU A 40 -10.20 -8.06 -2.59
CA GLU A 40 -10.31 -6.95 -3.53
C GLU A 40 -11.04 -5.76 -2.90
N PRO A 41 -10.63 -4.51 -3.15
CA PRO A 41 -11.33 -3.32 -2.69
C PRO A 41 -12.80 -3.23 -3.15
N GLY A 42 -13.70 -2.98 -2.18
CA GLY A 42 -15.13 -2.77 -2.46
C GLY A 42 -15.79 -4.01 -3.07
N ASN A 43 -16.67 -3.79 -4.07
CA ASN A 43 -17.36 -4.86 -4.80
C ASN A 43 -16.67 -5.17 -6.14
N ALA A 44 -15.33 -5.06 -6.20
CA ALA A 44 -14.59 -5.18 -7.45
C ALA A 44 -14.83 -6.53 -8.17
N ALA A 45 -14.95 -7.64 -7.43
CA ALA A 45 -15.21 -8.98 -7.97
C ALA A 45 -16.34 -9.05 -9.01
N THR A 46 -17.40 -8.23 -8.85
CA THR A 46 -18.60 -8.23 -9.70
C THR A 46 -18.69 -7.00 -10.59
N ALA A 47 -17.63 -6.18 -10.66
CA ALA A 47 -17.56 -4.96 -11.44
C ALA A 47 -16.46 -5.07 -12.52
N PRO A 48 -16.77 -5.55 -13.74
CA PRO A 48 -15.78 -5.86 -14.79
C PRO A 48 -14.88 -4.69 -15.24
N GLY A 49 -15.25 -3.44 -14.94
CA GLY A 49 -14.47 -2.24 -15.22
C GLY A 49 -13.69 -1.70 -14.00
N SER A 50 -13.77 -2.36 -12.85
CA SER A 50 -13.04 -1.94 -11.66
C SER A 50 -11.55 -2.06 -11.86
N ALA A 51 -10.80 -1.07 -11.38
CA ALA A 51 -9.34 -1.09 -11.36
C ALA A 51 -8.75 -2.18 -10.45
N PHE A 52 -9.59 -2.87 -9.69
CA PHE A 52 -9.20 -3.94 -8.78
C PHE A 52 -9.89 -5.27 -9.08
N ASN A 53 -10.66 -5.37 -10.18
CA ASN A 53 -11.21 -6.66 -10.56
C ASN A 53 -10.10 -7.50 -11.19
N GLU A 54 -9.73 -8.56 -10.49
CA GLU A 54 -8.71 -9.52 -10.90
C GLU A 54 -9.07 -10.23 -12.21
N THR A 55 -8.32 -11.24 -12.58
CA THR A 55 -8.49 -11.90 -13.87
C THR A 55 -9.83 -12.64 -14.00
N GLY A 56 -10.65 -12.19 -14.95
CA GLY A 56 -11.93 -12.83 -15.32
C GLY A 56 -13.10 -12.48 -14.38
N PRO A 57 -14.02 -11.57 -14.77
CA PRO A 57 -14.13 -10.84 -16.03
C PRO A 57 -13.18 -9.62 -16.18
N GLY A 58 -12.36 -9.33 -15.17
CA GLY A 58 -11.49 -8.16 -15.12
C GLY A 58 -10.08 -8.40 -15.65
N THR A 59 -9.25 -7.37 -15.53
CA THR A 59 -7.86 -7.34 -16.03
C THR A 59 -6.86 -6.74 -15.05
N ALA A 60 -7.26 -6.39 -13.82
CA ALA A 60 -6.46 -5.57 -12.92
C ALA A 60 -5.10 -6.19 -12.60
N GLY A 61 -5.07 -7.47 -12.21
CA GLY A 61 -3.82 -8.19 -11.94
C GLY A 61 -2.84 -8.21 -13.12
N THR A 62 -3.32 -8.14 -14.36
CA THR A 62 -2.43 -8.13 -15.54
C THR A 62 -1.89 -6.74 -15.90
N VAL A 63 -2.58 -5.68 -15.46
CA VAL A 63 -2.29 -4.28 -15.84
C VAL A 63 -1.60 -3.52 -14.72
N TYR A 64 -2.08 -3.67 -13.47
CA TYR A 64 -1.74 -2.81 -12.34
C TYR A 64 -0.90 -3.50 -11.25
N ALA A 65 -0.82 -4.83 -11.23
CA ALA A 65 0.00 -5.60 -10.29
C ALA A 65 1.48 -5.67 -10.69
N GLY A 66 2.10 -4.51 -10.91
CA GLY A 66 3.54 -4.43 -11.19
C GLY A 66 3.98 -5.21 -12.44
N ASN A 67 3.16 -5.19 -13.50
CA ASN A 67 3.42 -5.90 -14.75
C ASN A 67 3.55 -4.94 -15.95
N GLY A 68 4.40 -5.27 -16.91
CA GLY A 68 4.63 -4.44 -18.10
C GLY A 68 5.08 -3.02 -17.75
N VAL A 69 4.47 -2.01 -18.39
CA VAL A 69 4.84 -0.60 -18.20
C VAL A 69 4.60 -0.10 -16.77
N SER A 70 3.65 -0.68 -16.01
CA SER A 70 3.40 -0.26 -14.63
C SER A 70 4.57 -0.61 -13.70
N ALA A 71 5.36 -1.64 -14.05
CA ALA A 71 6.57 -2.01 -13.32
C ALA A 71 7.76 -1.09 -13.58
N THR A 72 7.85 -0.48 -14.77
CA THR A 72 9.08 0.19 -15.23
C THR A 72 8.95 1.70 -15.42
N THR A 73 7.75 2.23 -15.65
CA THR A 73 7.55 3.65 -16.04
C THR A 73 8.12 4.62 -15.01
N ALA A 74 8.01 4.28 -13.74
CA ALA A 74 8.46 5.16 -12.67
C ALA A 74 10.00 5.18 -12.48
N GLY A 75 10.73 4.24 -13.08
CA GLY A 75 12.20 4.22 -13.07
C GLY A 75 12.83 4.15 -11.66
N SER A 76 12.08 3.69 -10.66
CA SER A 76 12.49 3.69 -9.25
C SER A 76 11.89 2.49 -8.53
N ALA A 77 12.69 1.80 -7.72
CA ALA A 77 12.23 0.71 -6.85
C ALA A 77 11.32 1.19 -5.71
N ASN A 78 11.21 2.51 -5.51
CA ASN A 78 10.31 3.12 -4.51
C ASN A 78 8.96 3.52 -5.11
N ALA A 79 8.71 3.20 -6.37
CA ALA A 79 7.51 3.62 -7.07
C ALA A 79 6.32 2.72 -6.75
N VAL A 80 5.41 3.25 -5.95
CA VAL A 80 4.27 2.50 -5.43
C VAL A 80 3.10 2.51 -6.38
N SER A 81 2.65 1.32 -6.77
CA SER A 81 1.36 1.14 -7.43
C SER A 81 0.24 1.39 -6.42
N GLN A 82 -0.69 2.31 -6.73
CA GLN A 82 -1.88 2.52 -5.90
C GLN A 82 -2.73 1.25 -5.78
N TYR A 83 -2.63 0.36 -6.77
CA TYR A 83 -3.26 -0.95 -6.75
C TYR A 83 -2.68 -1.83 -5.63
N ASP A 84 -1.35 -1.93 -5.51
CA ASP A 84 -0.70 -2.74 -4.44
C ASP A 84 -1.16 -2.29 -3.05
N VAL A 85 -1.16 -0.97 -2.83
CA VAL A 85 -1.51 -0.39 -1.52
C VAL A 85 -2.95 -0.66 -1.17
N ALA A 86 -3.86 -0.53 -2.14
CA ALA A 86 -5.28 -0.78 -1.90
C ALA A 86 -5.53 -2.26 -1.56
N CYS A 87 -4.97 -3.19 -2.35
CA CYS A 87 -5.08 -4.63 -2.10
C CYS A 87 -4.53 -5.01 -0.71
N PHE A 88 -3.38 -4.43 -0.33
CA PHE A 88 -2.79 -4.61 0.99
C PHE A 88 -3.75 -4.12 2.09
N GLN A 89 -4.17 -2.84 2.03
CA GLN A 89 -4.93 -2.21 3.11
C GLN A 89 -6.25 -2.93 3.42
N VAL A 90 -7.01 -3.33 2.39
CA VAL A 90 -8.30 -4.02 2.59
C VAL A 90 -8.15 -5.46 3.09
N SER A 91 -6.93 -5.98 3.04
CA SER A 91 -6.59 -7.33 3.50
C SER A 91 -6.05 -7.35 4.93
N GLN A 92 -5.72 -6.19 5.52
CA GLN A 92 -5.26 -6.10 6.90
C GLN A 92 -6.42 -6.19 7.89
N SER A 93 -6.22 -6.94 8.97
CA SER A 93 -7.13 -6.93 10.13
C SER A 93 -7.06 -5.58 10.83
N HIS A 94 -8.20 -4.92 11.03
CA HIS A 94 -8.31 -3.66 11.77
C HIS A 94 -8.27 -3.87 13.29
#